data_AF-A0A4Q8XPM4-F1
#
_entry.id   AF-A0A4Q8XPM4-F1
#
_cell.length_a   1.000
_cell.length_b   1.000
_cell.length_c   1.000
_cell.angle_alpha   90.00
_cell.angle_beta   90.00
_cell.angle_gamma   90.00
#
_symmetry.space_group_name_H-M   'P 1'
#
loop_
_entity.id
_entity.type
_entity.pdbx_description
1 polymer ?
#
loop_
_entity_poly.entity_id
_entity_poly.type
_entity_poly.pdbx_seq_one_letter_code
_entity_poly.pdbx_strand_id
1 'polypeptide(L)'
;MALSVAFALLAVSAEDAKPATKQDCAPPTGQQDKTKLSSKLDDCNGVLEPPKVGDKEIVAPTPHTGTMPVVKPGELPPNKNP
;
A
#
# COMPACT_ATOMS: atom_id res chain seq x y z
N MET A 1 34.98 -15.67 50.62
CA MET A 1 33.68 -15.21 50.10
C MET A 1 33.87 -14.87 48.63
N ALA A 2 33.48 -15.76 47.71
CA ALA A 2 33.41 -15.46 46.28
C ALA A 2 31.93 -15.51 45.90
N LEU A 3 31.34 -14.34 45.64
CA LEU A 3 29.96 -14.22 45.20
C LEU A 3 29.92 -14.37 43.67
N SER A 4 29.50 -15.56 43.21
CA SER A 4 29.14 -15.79 41.81
C SER A 4 27.79 -15.16 41.52
N VAL A 5 27.74 -14.20 40.60
CA VAL A 5 26.49 -13.61 40.11
C VAL A 5 26.04 -14.39 38.88
N ALA A 6 24.99 -15.20 39.03
CA ALA A 6 24.34 -15.88 37.92
C ALA A 6 23.40 -14.89 37.21
N PHE A 7 23.73 -14.53 35.97
CA PHE A 7 22.87 -13.71 35.12
C PHE A 7 21.82 -14.61 34.48
N ALA A 8 20.59 -14.60 35.01
CA ALA A 8 19.48 -15.33 34.44
C ALA A 8 19.03 -14.65 33.14
N LEU A 9 19.20 -15.34 32.02
CA LEU A 9 18.63 -14.97 30.73
C LEU A 9 17.09 -15.06 30.83
N LEU A 10 16.43 -13.91 30.94
CA LEU A 10 14.99 -13.80 30.73
C LEU A 10 14.74 -13.94 29.23
N ALA A 11 14.18 -15.08 28.84
CA ALA A 11 13.62 -15.26 27.51
C ALA A 11 12.44 -14.27 27.37
N VAL A 12 12.65 -13.24 26.55
CA VAL A 12 11.57 -12.39 26.05
C VAL A 12 10.66 -13.27 25.21
N SER A 13 9.48 -13.57 25.73
CA SER A 13 8.39 -14.12 24.93
C SER A 13 8.00 -13.05 23.92
N ALA A 14 8.25 -13.31 22.63
CA ALA A 14 7.58 -12.58 21.58
C ALA A 14 6.07 -12.87 21.76
N GLU A 15 5.33 -11.85 22.17
CA GLU A 15 3.86 -11.90 22.22
C GLU A 15 3.34 -12.41 20.88
N ASP A 16 2.34 -13.30 20.97
CA ASP A 16 1.67 -13.99 19.88
C ASP A 16 0.99 -12.98 18.93
N ALA A 17 1.76 -12.41 18.01
CA ALA A 17 1.25 -11.49 17.01
C ALA A 17 0.44 -12.29 15.99
N LYS A 18 -0.89 -12.29 16.15
CA LYS A 18 -1.81 -12.74 15.10
C LYS A 18 -1.46 -12.00 13.80
N PRO A 19 -1.27 -12.70 12.67
CA PRO A 19 -0.97 -12.03 11.41
C PRO A 19 -2.16 -11.15 11.01
N ALA A 20 -1.92 -9.84 10.94
CA ALA A 20 -2.89 -8.87 10.47
C ALA A 20 -3.16 -9.06 8.97
N THR A 21 -4.43 -9.09 8.60
CA THR A 21 -4.89 -9.09 7.21
C THR A 21 -4.99 -7.65 6.69
N LYS A 22 -4.97 -7.44 5.37
CA LYS A 22 -5.10 -6.08 4.77
C LYS A 22 -6.29 -5.28 5.31
N GLN A 23 -7.40 -5.96 5.63
CA GLN A 23 -8.58 -5.32 6.20
C GLN A 23 -8.34 -4.77 7.61
N ASP A 24 -7.47 -5.40 8.41
CA ASP A 24 -7.23 -5.01 9.80
C ASP A 24 -6.53 -3.64 9.90
N CYS A 25 -5.78 -3.27 8.85
CA CYS A 25 -5.00 -2.04 8.79
C CYS A 25 -5.61 -0.95 7.89
N ALA A 26 -6.84 -1.12 7.43
CA ALA A 26 -7.54 -0.06 6.70
C ALA A 26 -7.88 1.13 7.63
N PRO A 27 -7.89 2.37 7.12
CA PRO A 27 -8.24 3.52 7.94
C PRO A 27 -9.71 3.43 8.39
N PRO A 28 -10.01 3.71 9.67
CA PRO A 28 -11.37 3.61 10.18
C PRO A 28 -12.29 4.66 9.55
N THR A 29 -13.51 4.25 9.21
CA THR A 29 -14.58 5.17 8.79
C THR A 29 -15.40 5.60 10.01
N GLY A 30 -15.18 6.83 10.50
CA GLY A 30 -15.95 7.42 11.62
C GLY A 30 -15.15 7.65 12.91
N GLN A 31 -15.82 8.18 13.94
CA GLN A 31 -15.17 8.48 15.23
C GLN A 31 -14.73 7.20 15.94
N GLN A 32 -13.46 7.13 16.31
CA GLN A 32 -12.90 6.01 17.07
C GLN A 32 -12.76 6.38 18.55
N ASP A 33 -13.08 5.44 19.42
CA ASP A 33 -12.70 5.52 20.83
C ASP A 33 -11.18 5.57 20.93
N LYS A 34 -10.63 6.69 21.44
CA LYS A 34 -9.18 6.89 21.55
C LYS A 34 -8.48 5.78 22.34
N THR A 35 -9.17 5.19 23.31
CA THR A 35 -8.67 4.06 24.13
C THR A 35 -8.50 2.77 23.33
N LYS A 36 -9.21 2.61 22.21
CA LYS A 36 -9.12 1.44 21.32
C LYS A 36 -8.21 1.68 20.12
N LEU A 37 -7.79 2.92 19.87
CA LEU A 37 -6.96 3.27 18.74
C LEU A 37 -5.55 2.69 18.87
N SER A 38 -4.93 2.74 20.05
CA SER A 38 -3.57 2.22 20.24
C SER A 38 -3.49 0.73 19.92
N SER A 39 -4.40 -0.09 20.47
CA SER A 39 -4.43 -1.54 20.20
C SER A 39 -4.59 -1.87 18.71
N LYS A 40 -5.41 -1.11 17.97
CA LYS A 40 -5.55 -1.30 16.52
C LYS A 40 -4.32 -0.88 15.73
N LEU A 41 -3.59 0.12 16.22
CA LEU A 41 -2.34 0.55 15.59
C LEU A 41 -1.24 -0.48 15.84
N ASP A 42 -1.22 -1.12 17.01
CA ASP A 42 -0.26 -2.18 17.34
C ASP A 42 -0.40 -3.37 16.37
N ASP A 43 -1.64 -3.76 16.02
CA ASP A 43 -1.93 -4.80 15.00
C ASP A 43 -1.29 -4.48 13.62
N CYS A 44 -1.03 -3.20 13.36
CA CYS A 44 -0.54 -2.68 12.10
C CYS A 44 0.89 -2.11 12.18
N ASN A 45 1.65 -2.46 13.22
CA ASN A 45 2.99 -1.92 13.48
C ASN A 45 3.02 -0.37 13.55
N GLY A 46 1.95 0.22 14.06
CA GLY A 46 1.78 1.67 14.15
C GLY A 46 1.37 2.37 12.85
N VAL A 47 1.20 1.64 11.73
CA VAL A 47 0.98 2.23 10.40
C VAL A 47 -0.26 1.66 9.72
N LEU A 48 -1.27 2.49 9.53
CA LEU A 48 -2.44 2.13 8.72
C LEU A 48 -2.07 2.08 7.23
N GLU A 49 -2.61 1.09 6.52
CA GLU A 49 -2.44 0.98 5.08
C GLU A 49 -3.21 2.13 4.40
N PRO A 50 -2.58 2.89 3.49
CA PRO A 50 -3.31 3.91 2.75
C PRO A 50 -4.40 3.26 1.89
N PRO A 51 -5.50 3.99 1.61
CA PRO A 51 -6.46 3.53 0.63
C PRO A 51 -5.77 3.36 -0.73
N LYS A 52 -6.31 2.51 -1.59
CA LYS A 52 -5.81 2.36 -2.96
C LYS A 52 -5.92 3.71 -3.68
N VAL A 53 -4.77 4.35 -3.91
CA VAL A 53 -4.65 5.62 -4.64
C VAL A 53 -4.45 5.38 -6.14
N GLY A 54 -4.72 6.41 -6.94
CA GLY A 54 -4.52 6.42 -8.40
C GLY A 54 -5.81 6.49 -9.21
N ASP A 55 -5.74 7.07 -10.40
CA ASP A 55 -6.85 7.11 -11.34
C ASP A 55 -7.15 5.70 -11.85
N LYS A 56 -8.41 5.28 -11.76
CA LYS A 56 -8.83 3.94 -12.21
C LYS A 56 -8.59 3.72 -13.70
N GLU A 57 -8.50 4.80 -14.48
CA GLU A 57 -8.28 4.78 -15.92
C GLU A 57 -6.79 4.75 -16.31
N ILE A 58 -5.88 5.02 -15.37
CA ILE A 58 -4.44 4.94 -15.61
C ILE A 58 -3.99 3.50 -15.35
N VAL A 59 -3.90 2.72 -16.42
CA VAL A 59 -3.40 1.34 -16.41
C VAL A 59 -2.14 1.23 -17.26
N ALA A 60 -1.25 0.31 -16.88
CA ALA A 60 -0.05 -0.03 -17.63
C ALA A 60 -0.23 -1.41 -18.32
N PRO A 61 0.09 -1.55 -19.62
CA PRO A 61 0.45 -0.48 -20.56
C PRO A 61 -0.74 0.43 -20.88
N THR A 62 -0.49 1.61 -21.43
CA THR A 62 -1.54 2.57 -21.79
C THR A 62 -2.55 1.91 -22.76
N PRO A 63 -3.86 2.08 -22.53
CA PRO A 63 -4.86 1.59 -23.47
C PRO A 63 -4.65 2.20 -24.85
N HIS A 64 -4.81 1.41 -25.91
CA HIS A 64 -4.81 1.92 -27.27
C HIS A 64 -6.10 2.70 -27.53
N THR A 65 -6.03 4.03 -27.43
CA THR A 65 -7.14 4.94 -27.65
C THR A 65 -6.86 5.88 -28.83
N GLY A 66 -7.92 6.36 -29.47
CA GLY A 66 -7.86 7.28 -30.62
C GLY A 66 -8.15 6.59 -31.97
N THR A 67 -8.90 7.28 -32.83
CA THR A 67 -9.21 6.85 -34.22
C THR A 67 -8.31 7.51 -35.26
N MET A 68 -7.27 8.22 -34.81
CA MET A 68 -6.36 8.89 -35.71
C MET A 68 -5.64 7.86 -36.59
N PRO A 69 -5.65 8.05 -37.91
CA PRO A 69 -4.92 7.17 -38.81
C PRO A 69 -3.41 7.34 -38.63
N VAL A 70 -2.68 6.24 -38.78
CA VAL A 70 -1.22 6.27 -38.87
C VAL A 70 -0.84 6.79 -40.26
N VAL A 71 -0.14 7.93 -40.33
CA VAL A 71 0.41 8.47 -41.58
C VAL A 71 1.86 8.06 -41.72
N LYS A 72 2.20 7.27 -42.75
CA LYS A 72 3.59 6.82 -42.97
C LYS A 72 4.46 7.94 -43.54
N PRO A 73 5.79 7.89 -43.37
CA PRO A 73 6.70 8.83 -44.02
C PRO A 73 6.48 8.84 -45.55
N GLY A 74 6.25 10.03 -46.12
CA GLY A 74 5.98 10.22 -47.55
C GLY A 74 4.51 10.09 -47.97
N GLU A 75 3.61 9.67 -47.08
CA GLU A 75 2.18 9.57 -47.36
C GLU A 75 1.46 10.91 -47.09
N LEU A 76 0.68 11.39 -48.06
CA LEU A 76 -0.11 12.61 -47.95
C LEU A 76 -1.60 12.25 -47.93
N PRO A 77 -2.43 12.93 -47.11
CA PRO A 77 -3.87 12.73 -47.13
C PRO A 77 -4.46 13.03 -48.51
N PRO A 78 -5.55 12.34 -48.91
CA PRO A 78 -6.12 12.43 -50.27
C PRO A 78 -6.66 13.81 -50.67
N ASN A 79 -6.72 14.78 -49.75
CA ASN A 79 -7.28 16.11 -49.96
C ASN A 79 -6.24 17.21 -49.73
N LYS A 80 -5.14 17.21 -50.49
CA LYS A 80 -4.26 18.40 -50.57
C LYS A 80 -4.64 19.21 -51.81
N ASN A 81 -4.96 20.49 -51.61
CA ASN A 81 -5.08 21.47 -52.70
C ASN A 81 -3.70 21.62 -53.37
N PRO A 82 -3.63 21.67 -54.72
CA PRO A 82 -2.37 21.65 -55.48
C PRO A 82 -1.39 22.76 -55.08
#